data_AF-A0A968MW95-F1
#
_entry.id   AF-A0A968MW95-F1
#
_cell.length_a   1.000
_cell.length_b   1.000
_cell.length_c   1.000
_cell.angle_alpha   90.00
_cell.angle_beta   90.00
_cell.angle_gamma   90.00
#
_symmetry.space_group_name_H-M   'P 1'
#
loop_
_entity.id
_entity.type
_entity.pdbx_description
1 polymer ?
#
loop_
_entity_poly.entity_id
_entity_poly.type
_entity_poly.pdbx_seq_one_letter_code
_entity_poly.pdbx_strand_id
1 'polypeptide(L)'
;MISINYFIRTNLRNLIYNKKFAFINIIGLSIGVTVSLLILLYVNYETSFDSFNPKAKNIYRVITENKQDGSLHPSTPLALSDVLKKDYPEANKVISMLSTWDVVKVNRERFDNLRGAIVEKTFSNFLIFLS
;
A
#
# COMPACT_ATOMS: atom_id res chain seq x y z
N MET A 1 -16.44 33.24 -31.37
CA MET A 1 -15.05 32.74 -31.28
C MET A 1 -13.99 33.85 -31.19
N ILE A 2 -14.10 34.95 -31.96
CA ILE A 2 -13.10 36.05 -31.99
C ILE A 2 -12.99 36.81 -30.65
N SER A 3 -14.09 36.95 -29.90
CA SER A 3 -14.12 37.70 -28.62
C SER A 3 -13.34 37.01 -27.49
N ILE A 4 -13.36 35.68 -27.39
CA ILE A 4 -12.58 34.90 -26.41
C ILE A 4 -11.07 35.09 -26.64
N ASN A 5 -10.63 34.96 -27.90
CA ASN A 5 -9.22 35.11 -28.24
C ASN A 5 -8.71 36.51 -27.91
N TYR A 6 -9.53 37.54 -28.15
CA TYR A 6 -9.19 38.92 -27.79
C TYR A 6 -9.02 39.09 -26.27
N PHE A 7 -9.93 38.52 -25.47
CA PHE A 7 -9.86 38.57 -24.01
C PHE A 7 -8.59 37.88 -23.47
N ILE A 8 -8.30 36.67 -23.96
CA ILE A 8 -7.09 35.91 -23.57
C ILE A 8 -5.82 36.70 -23.92
N ARG A 9 -5.76 37.26 -25.13
CA ARG A 9 -4.58 38.01 -25.61
C ARG A 9 -4.33 39.29 -24.81
N THR A 10 -5.40 40.00 -24.42
CA THR A 10 -5.32 41.22 -23.63
C THR A 10 -4.88 40.93 -22.19
N ASN A 11 -5.41 39.88 -21.57
CA ASN A 11 -5.00 39.47 -20.22
C ASN A 11 -3.56 38.94 -20.17
N LEU A 12 -3.13 38.18 -21.18
CA LEU A 12 -1.73 37.74 -21.30
C LEU A 12 -0.76 38.91 -21.43
N ARG A 13 -1.09 39.95 -22.21
CA ARG A 13 -0.26 41.17 -22.29
C ARG A 13 -0.20 41.91 -20.94
N ASN A 14 -1.30 41.97 -20.21
CA ASN A 14 -1.33 42.57 -18.87
C ASN A 14 -0.48 41.79 -17.84
N LEU A 15 -0.50 40.45 -17.91
CA LEU A 15 0.37 39.59 -17.09
C LEU A 15 1.86 39.82 -17.39
N ILE A 16 2.22 40.02 -18.66
CA ILE A 16 3.60 40.29 -19.09
C ILE A 16 4.06 41.71 -18.71
N TYR A 17 3.15 42.68 -18.65
CA TYR A 17 3.45 44.04 -18.22
C TYR A 17 3.70 44.10 -16.70
N ASN A 18 2.86 43.43 -15.91
CA ASN A 18 2.94 43.39 -14.44
C ASN A 18 3.72 42.16 -13.91
N LYS A 19 4.96 42.00 -14.38
CA LYS A 19 5.79 40.80 -14.13
C LYS A 19 5.94 40.40 -12.66
N LYS A 20 6.11 41.36 -11.76
CA LYS A 20 6.30 41.10 -10.32
C LYS A 20 5.06 40.44 -9.68
N PHE A 21 3.89 40.99 -9.97
CA PHE A 21 2.62 40.48 -9.46
C PHE A 21 2.26 39.12 -10.06
N ALA A 22 2.48 38.97 -11.38
CA ALA A 22 2.30 37.70 -12.06
C ALA A 22 3.25 36.62 -11.50
N PHE A 23 4.51 36.95 -11.22
CA PHE A 23 5.49 36.02 -10.69
C PHE A 23 5.08 35.46 -9.32
N ILE A 24 4.68 36.33 -8.38
CA ILE A 24 4.26 35.91 -7.04
C ILE A 24 3.03 35.00 -7.11
N ASN A 25 2.02 35.36 -7.93
CA ASN A 25 0.81 34.57 -8.09
C ASN A 25 1.07 33.21 -8.76
N ILE A 26 1.89 33.17 -9.80
CA ILE A 26 2.21 31.92 -10.50
C ILE A 26 3.02 30.99 -9.61
N ILE A 27 4.00 31.50 -8.85
CA ILE A 27 4.79 30.67 -7.93
C ILE A 27 3.93 30.15 -6.79
N GLY A 28 3.14 31.01 -6.14
CA GLY A 28 2.27 30.58 -5.04
C GLY A 28 1.29 29.51 -5.48
N LEU A 29 0.66 29.70 -6.66
CA LEU A 29 -0.23 28.70 -7.24
C LEU A 29 0.51 27.40 -7.60
N SER A 30 1.69 27.49 -8.22
CA SER A 30 2.46 26.31 -8.64
C SER A 30 2.90 25.48 -7.45
N ILE A 31 3.35 26.11 -6.37
CA ILE A 31 3.74 25.42 -5.13
C ILE A 31 2.52 24.75 -4.51
N GLY A 32 1.39 25.46 -4.38
CA GLY A 32 0.15 24.89 -3.84
C GLY A 32 -0.34 23.67 -4.62
N VAL A 33 -0.36 23.77 -5.95
CA VAL A 33 -0.74 22.66 -6.84
C VAL A 33 0.25 21.50 -6.70
N THR A 34 1.56 21.77 -6.69
CA THR A 34 2.60 20.72 -6.55
C THR A 34 2.46 19.96 -5.24
N VAL A 35 2.30 20.67 -4.12
CA VAL A 35 2.13 20.05 -2.79
C VAL A 35 0.83 19.24 -2.74
N SER A 36 -0.27 19.76 -3.27
CA SER A 36 -1.54 19.03 -3.31
C SER A 36 -1.46 17.74 -4.13
N LEU A 37 -0.75 17.76 -5.26
CA LEU A 37 -0.51 16.59 -6.11
C LEU A 37 0.38 15.56 -5.41
N LEU A 38 1.44 16.00 -4.71
CA LEU A 38 2.29 15.09 -3.95
C LEU A 38 1.52 14.39 -2.83
N ILE A 39 0.66 15.11 -2.11
CA ILE A 39 -0.18 14.52 -1.07
C ILE A 39 -1.17 13.52 -1.69
N LEU A 40 -1.82 13.88 -2.80
CA LEU A 40 -2.74 12.98 -3.49
C LEU A 40 -2.03 11.71 -3.98
N LEU A 41 -0.83 11.85 -4.54
CA LEU A 41 -0.01 10.73 -4.98
C LEU A 41 0.38 9.84 -3.80
N TYR A 42 0.75 10.43 -2.66
CA TYR A 42 1.08 9.70 -1.44
C TYR A 42 -0.12 8.90 -0.92
N VAL A 43 -1.29 9.54 -0.83
CA VAL A 43 -2.52 8.85 -0.41
C VAL A 43 -2.91 7.74 -1.40
N ASN A 44 -2.77 7.97 -2.70
CA ASN A 44 -3.01 6.95 -3.72
C ASN A 44 -2.04 5.77 -3.56
N TYR A 45 -0.76 6.05 -3.31
CA TYR A 45 0.24 5.02 -3.06
C TYR A 45 -0.10 4.17 -1.82
N GLU A 46 -0.43 4.80 -0.68
CA GLU A 46 -0.80 4.10 0.55
C GLU A 46 -2.09 3.28 0.37
N THR A 47 -3.12 3.85 -0.25
CA THR A 47 -4.40 3.14 -0.49
C THR A 47 -4.30 2.05 -1.56
N SER A 48 -3.40 2.22 -2.54
CA SER A 48 -3.11 1.17 -3.52
C SER A 48 -2.49 -0.05 -2.85
N PHE A 49 -1.70 0.12 -1.78
CA PHE A 49 -1.11 -0.99 -1.03
C PHE A 49 -2.17 -1.93 -0.45
N ASP A 50 -3.23 -1.37 0.13
CA ASP A 50 -4.34 -2.14 0.68
C ASP A 50 -5.28 -2.72 -0.42
N SER A 51 -5.30 -2.11 -1.61
CA SER A 51 -6.17 -2.51 -2.71
C SER A 51 -5.54 -3.49 -3.72
N PHE A 52 -4.28 -3.91 -3.55
CA PHE A 52 -3.62 -4.82 -4.50
C PHE A 52 -4.33 -6.17 -4.66
N ASN A 53 -5.11 -6.61 -3.66
CA ASN A 53 -5.84 -7.88 -3.73
C ASN A 53 -7.31 -7.65 -4.11
N PRO A 54 -7.75 -7.96 -5.35
CA PRO A 54 -9.17 -7.84 -5.74
C PRO A 54 -10.12 -8.73 -4.93
N LYS A 55 -9.59 -9.70 -4.18
CA LYS A 55 -10.31 -10.55 -3.22
C LYS A 55 -10.01 -10.21 -1.76
N ALA A 56 -9.43 -9.04 -1.45
CA ALA A 56 -9.07 -8.62 -0.09
C ALA A 56 -10.23 -8.79 0.91
N LYS A 57 -11.46 -8.53 0.48
CA LYS A 57 -12.67 -8.69 1.32
C LYS A 57 -12.93 -10.13 1.79
N ASN A 58 -12.40 -11.12 1.10
CA ASN A 58 -12.57 -12.54 1.41
C ASN A 58 -11.29 -13.16 2.02
N ILE A 59 -10.30 -12.33 2.34
CA ILE A 59 -9.07 -12.76 3.01
C ILE A 59 -9.19 -12.40 4.48
N TYR A 60 -9.12 -13.42 5.34
CA TYR A 60 -9.22 -13.25 6.78
C TYR A 60 -7.92 -13.70 7.45
N ARG A 61 -7.48 -12.95 8.47
CA ARG A 61 -6.40 -13.36 9.37
C ARG A 61 -7.00 -13.84 10.67
N VAL A 62 -6.64 -15.06 11.09
CA VAL A 62 -7.02 -15.56 12.40
C VAL A 62 -6.12 -14.92 13.46
N ILE A 63 -6.74 -14.38 14.49
CA ILE A 63 -6.06 -13.75 15.64
C ILE A 63 -6.41 -14.53 16.90
N THR A 64 -5.47 -14.61 17.83
CA THR A 64 -5.69 -15.23 19.14
C THR A 64 -5.98 -14.14 20.15
N GLU A 65 -7.09 -14.27 20.87
CA GLU A 65 -7.40 -13.42 22.01
C GLU A 65 -6.84 -14.04 23.29
N ASN A 66 -6.08 -13.27 24.05
CA ASN A 66 -5.62 -13.67 25.36
C ASN A 66 -6.74 -13.47 26.38
N LYS A 67 -7.22 -14.58 26.96
CA LYS A 67 -8.35 -14.57 27.91
C LYS A 67 -8.06 -13.84 29.22
N GLN A 68 -6.80 -13.54 29.53
CA GLN A 68 -6.42 -12.90 30.81
C GLN A 68 -6.57 -11.38 30.77
N ASP A 69 -6.28 -10.76 29.63
CA ASP A 69 -6.23 -9.30 29.46
C ASP A 69 -7.04 -8.79 28.26
N GLY A 70 -7.65 -9.69 27.47
CA GLY A 70 -8.39 -9.36 26.25
C GLY A 70 -7.48 -8.90 25.10
N SER A 71 -6.16 -9.07 25.24
CA SER A 71 -5.23 -8.62 24.19
C SER A 71 -5.32 -9.50 22.96
N LEU A 72 -5.30 -8.86 21.78
CA LEU A 72 -5.34 -9.54 20.48
C LEU A 72 -3.93 -9.74 19.97
N HIS A 73 -3.57 -11.00 19.68
CA HIS A 73 -2.28 -11.37 19.12
C HIS A 73 -2.45 -11.92 17.70
N PRO A 74 -1.68 -11.44 16.71
CA PRO A 74 -1.73 -11.94 15.34
C PRO A 74 -1.02 -13.31 15.16
N SER A 75 -0.74 -14.00 16.25
CA SER A 75 -0.05 -15.29 16.28
C SER A 75 -1.04 -16.40 16.59
N THR A 76 -0.96 -17.49 15.85
CA THR A 76 -1.77 -18.69 16.06
C THR A 76 -0.87 -19.93 16.07
N PRO A 77 -1.28 -21.05 16.69
CA PRO A 77 -0.54 -22.30 16.60
C PRO A 77 -0.39 -22.74 15.14
N LEU A 78 0.80 -23.21 14.75
CA LEU A 78 1.08 -23.60 13.37
C LEU A 78 0.12 -24.69 12.84
N ALA A 79 -0.31 -25.60 13.71
CA ALA A 79 -1.25 -26.67 13.38
C ALA A 79 -2.69 -26.18 13.10
N LEU A 80 -3.02 -24.92 13.43
CA LEU A 80 -4.36 -24.39 13.22
C LEU A 80 -4.75 -24.38 11.74
N SER A 81 -3.79 -24.15 10.83
CA SER A 81 -4.07 -24.22 9.40
C SER A 81 -4.56 -25.59 8.96
N ASP A 82 -4.00 -26.66 9.53
CA ASP A 82 -4.35 -28.04 9.16
C ASP A 82 -5.72 -28.43 9.70
N VAL A 83 -6.04 -27.99 10.92
CA VAL A 83 -7.37 -28.15 11.52
C VAL A 83 -8.43 -27.40 10.70
N LEU A 84 -8.15 -26.15 10.32
CA LEU A 84 -9.08 -25.36 9.51
C LEU A 84 -9.30 -25.97 8.13
N LYS A 85 -8.24 -26.48 7.47
CA LYS A 85 -8.36 -27.21 6.19
C LYS A 85 -9.22 -28.46 6.31
N LYS A 86 -9.18 -29.15 7.45
CA LYS A 86 -9.89 -30.41 7.69
C LYS A 86 -11.35 -30.21 8.10
N ASP A 87 -11.59 -29.33 9.06
CA ASP A 87 -12.89 -29.20 9.72
C ASP A 87 -13.78 -28.14 9.05
N TYR A 88 -13.20 -27.23 8.26
CA TYR A 88 -13.91 -26.14 7.57
C TYR A 88 -13.61 -26.13 6.07
N PRO A 89 -14.21 -27.04 5.27
CA PRO A 89 -13.95 -27.16 3.84
C PRO A 89 -14.40 -25.92 3.02
N GLU A 90 -15.27 -25.08 3.58
CA GLU A 90 -15.65 -23.77 3.01
C GLU A 90 -14.48 -22.76 2.95
N ALA A 91 -13.46 -22.94 3.78
CA ALA A 91 -12.23 -22.16 3.73
C ALA A 91 -11.34 -22.65 2.58
N ASN A 92 -11.69 -22.28 1.34
CA ASN A 92 -11.06 -22.71 0.09
C ASN A 92 -9.52 -22.72 0.09
N LYS A 93 -8.89 -21.76 0.77
CA LYS A 93 -7.42 -21.65 0.88
C LYS A 93 -7.03 -21.16 2.27
N VAL A 94 -6.38 -22.02 3.05
CA VAL A 94 -5.79 -21.69 4.34
C VAL A 94 -4.28 -21.83 4.23
N ILE A 95 -3.54 -20.85 4.73
CA ILE A 95 -2.07 -20.83 4.72
C ILE A 95 -1.54 -20.44 6.10
N SER A 96 -0.44 -21.06 6.49
CA SER A 96 0.34 -20.66 7.65
C SER A 96 1.58 -19.86 7.23
N MET A 97 1.88 -18.80 8.00
CA MET A 97 3.01 -17.91 7.75
C MET A 97 3.76 -17.69 9.06
N LEU A 98 5.06 -17.95 9.04
CA LEU A 98 5.97 -17.71 10.16
C LEU A 98 6.86 -16.53 9.80
N SER A 99 6.66 -15.39 10.47
CA SER A 99 7.58 -14.27 10.37
C SER A 99 8.95 -14.69 10.88
N THR A 100 10.00 -14.49 10.10
CA THR A 100 11.38 -14.74 10.52
C THR A 100 12.17 -13.45 10.54
N TRP A 101 12.79 -13.20 11.68
CA TRP A 101 13.81 -12.19 11.94
C TRP A 101 15.17 -12.86 12.17
N ASP A 102 15.29 -14.13 11.79
CA ASP A 102 16.50 -14.92 12.05
C ASP A 102 17.64 -14.56 11.10
N VAL A 103 18.84 -14.83 11.61
CA VAL A 103 20.06 -14.81 10.84
C VAL A 103 20.08 -16.03 9.93
N VAL A 104 19.93 -15.81 8.63
CA VAL A 104 20.08 -16.89 7.65
C VAL A 104 21.54 -16.98 7.26
N LYS A 105 22.12 -18.18 7.41
CA LYS A 105 23.46 -18.48 6.91
C LYS A 105 23.33 -19.25 5.60
N VAL A 106 23.78 -18.66 4.51
CA VAL A 106 23.87 -19.34 3.21
C VAL A 106 25.35 -19.58 2.93
N ASN A 107 25.74 -20.85 2.90
CA ASN A 107 27.14 -21.27 2.79
C ASN A 107 28.03 -20.70 3.92
N ARG A 108 28.98 -19.81 3.59
CA ARG A 108 29.87 -19.13 4.55
C ARG A 108 29.45 -17.71 4.87
N GLU A 109 28.46 -17.16 4.16
CA GLU A 109 28.00 -15.79 4.36
C GLU A 109 26.81 -15.76 5.32
N ARG A 110 26.90 -14.82 6.26
CA ARG A 110 25.91 -14.62 7.31
C ARG A 110 25.13 -13.35 6.96
N PHE A 111 23.82 -13.50 6.83
CA PHE A 111 22.93 -12.38 6.59
C PHE A 111 22.22 -12.01 7.88
N ASP A 112 22.72 -10.97 8.53
CA ASP A 112 22.09 -10.37 9.70
C ASP A 112 20.99 -9.41 9.26
N ASN A 113 19.81 -9.46 9.89
CA ASN A 113 18.62 -8.64 9.61
C ASN A 113 17.83 -8.97 8.34
N LEU A 114 17.70 -10.25 8.00
CA LEU A 114 16.72 -10.65 7.00
C LEU A 114 15.31 -10.53 7.59
N ARG A 115 14.53 -9.61 7.03
CA ARG A 115 13.09 -9.54 7.24
C ARG A 115 12.43 -10.43 6.20
N GLY A 116 11.97 -11.59 6.62
CA GLY A 116 11.33 -12.55 5.74
C GLY A 116 10.17 -13.25 6.41
N ALA A 117 9.52 -14.12 5.66
CA ALA A 117 8.55 -15.04 6.21
C ALA A 117 8.72 -16.40 5.56
N ILE A 118 8.66 -17.43 6.39
CA ILE A 118 8.60 -18.82 5.96
C ILE A 118 7.13 -19.11 5.66
N VAL A 119 6.87 -19.54 4.44
CA VAL A 119 5.52 -19.78 3.92
C VAL A 119 5.46 -21.14 3.24
N GLU A 120 4.29 -21.78 3.26
CA GLU A 120 4.04 -23.01 2.51
C GLU A 120 4.23 -22.78 1.00
N LYS A 121 4.63 -23.82 0.24
CA LYS A 121 4.80 -23.74 -1.23
C LYS A 121 3.53 -23.28 -1.96
N THR A 122 2.36 -23.54 -1.37
CA THR A 122 1.05 -23.13 -1.87
C THR A 122 0.82 -21.61 -1.79
N PHE A 123 1.65 -20.88 -1.04
CA PHE A 123 1.58 -19.43 -0.91
C PHE A 123 1.70 -18.70 -2.25
N SER A 124 2.48 -19.22 -3.20
CA SER A 124 2.56 -18.63 -4.54
C SER A 124 1.19 -18.60 -5.23
N ASN A 125 0.33 -19.60 -5.01
CA ASN A 125 -1.04 -19.63 -5.54
C ASN A 125 -1.99 -18.66 -4.83
N PHE A 126 -1.55 -18.03 -3.75
CA PHE A 126 -2.20 -16.90 -3.08
C PHE A 126 -1.74 -15.58 -3.71
N LEU A 127 -0.45 -15.45 -4.03
CA LEU A 127 0.13 -14.30 -4.71
C LEU A 127 -0.23 -14.20 -6.20
N ILE A 128 -0.47 -15.31 -6.91
CA ILE A 128 -0.82 -15.31 -8.35
C ILE A 128 -2.19 -14.67 -8.64
N PHE A 129 -2.98 -14.34 -7.62
CA PHE A 129 -4.14 -13.45 -7.78
C PHE A 129 -3.77 -11.97 -8.00
N LEU A 130 -2.47 -11.64 -8.07
CA LEU A 130 -1.91 -10.31 -8.32
C LEU A 130 -1.56 -10.03 -9.80
N SER A 131 -1.94 -10.89 -10.76
CA SER A 131 -1.85 -10.60 -12.21
C SER A 131 -3.20 -10.53 -12.88
#